data_AF-A0A9W5K2P9-F1
#
_entry.id   AF-A0A9W5K2P9-F1
#
_cell.length_a   1.000
_cell.length_b   1.000
_cell.length_c   1.000
_cell.angle_alpha   90.00
_cell.angle_beta   90.00
_cell.angle_gamma   90.00
#
_symmetry.space_group_name_H-M   'P 1'
#
loop_
_entity.id
_entity.type
_entity.pdbx_description
1 polymer ?
#
loop_
_entity_poly.entity_id
_entity_poly.type
_entity_poly.pdbx_seq_one_letter_code
_entity_poly.pdbx_strand_id
1 'polypeptide(L)'
;MLARAGYSVVVLEQGADWAEALPEGEKQFDQVFHDEYRFGLEKPLPVRRPRGDYSTFRKDDKSVAKPFEGGWTATDMGGGSLLWGCWGIRPLPVDLRLQSLFKELGQSDKISEWGYSVADWPISYNELEPVLNIAEAILSVGGDHQGINKSIKESPWFKAFSAETSMNTWRNTLPSTPFPSKEYPQRPIGSFFFKAMNAIGMNPTMIPSAMVNPDIKEYCTQDMIDKMIKNWGDNPKPEFWNQSPKEIWSDTVRDACNICGFCGEYVCWGSRQPKYGTLSTTLHELRNLREVAEIRPDSKV
;
A
#
# COMPACT_ATOMS: atom_id res chain seq x y z
N MET A 1 -6.56 -2.19 -13.49
CA MET A 1 -7.97 -2.66 -13.58
C MET A 1 -8.81 -1.94 -14.63
N LEU A 2 -8.51 -0.70 -15.05
CA LEU A 2 -9.26 -0.04 -16.14
C LEU A 2 -9.21 -0.81 -17.48
N ALA A 3 -8.04 -1.32 -17.87
CA ALA A 3 -7.92 -2.13 -19.09
C ALA A 3 -8.77 -3.40 -19.03
N ARG A 4 -8.76 -4.09 -17.88
CA ARG A 4 -9.63 -5.25 -17.61
C ARG A 4 -11.12 -4.89 -17.53
N ALA A 5 -11.47 -3.62 -17.32
CA ALA A 5 -12.84 -3.13 -17.34
C ALA A 5 -13.29 -2.70 -18.75
N GLY A 6 -12.49 -2.95 -19.79
CA GLY A 6 -12.82 -2.68 -21.19
C GLY A 6 -12.40 -1.30 -21.71
N TYR A 7 -11.62 -0.53 -20.94
CA TYR A 7 -11.11 0.77 -21.39
C TYR A 7 -9.77 0.63 -22.12
N SER A 8 -9.53 1.47 -23.13
CA SER A 8 -8.18 1.69 -23.66
C SER A 8 -7.41 2.61 -22.71
N VAL A 9 -6.23 2.17 -22.25
CA VAL A 9 -5.49 2.84 -21.18
C VAL A 9 -4.09 3.22 -21.65
N VAL A 10 -3.71 4.48 -21.46
CA VAL A 10 -2.32 4.92 -21.54
C VAL A 10 -1.85 5.29 -20.15
N VAL A 11 -0.82 4.61 -19.66
CA VAL A 11 -0.15 4.93 -18.40
C VAL A 11 1.10 5.74 -18.70
N LEU A 12 1.14 6.97 -18.20
CA LEU A 12 2.30 7.85 -18.28
C LEU A 12 3.07 7.75 -16.96
N GLU A 13 4.26 7.16 -17.02
CA GLU A 13 5.16 7.04 -15.86
C GLU A 13 6.30 8.06 -16.01
N GLN A 14 6.55 8.83 -14.96
CA GLN A 14 7.61 9.84 -14.96
C GLN A 14 9.00 9.19 -15.10
N GLY A 15 9.16 7.98 -14.57
CA GLY A 15 10.44 7.30 -14.47
C GLY A 15 10.77 6.38 -15.63
N ALA A 16 12.06 6.09 -15.77
CA ALA A 16 12.56 5.12 -16.71
C ALA A 16 12.11 3.70 -16.35
N ASP A 17 11.89 2.86 -17.37
CA ASP A 17 11.67 1.43 -17.21
C ASP A 17 13.00 0.67 -17.17
N TRP A 18 13.52 0.45 -15.95
CA TRP A 18 14.76 -0.29 -15.79
C TRP A 18 14.59 -1.80 -16.02
N ALA A 19 13.37 -2.32 -15.99
CA ALA A 19 13.13 -3.73 -16.28
C ALA A 19 13.23 -4.04 -17.78
N GLU A 20 12.82 -3.10 -18.64
CA GLU A 20 12.90 -3.23 -20.10
C GLU A 20 14.35 -3.11 -20.62
N ALA A 21 15.20 -2.35 -19.93
CA ALA A 21 16.62 -2.23 -20.26
C ALA A 21 17.43 -3.53 -20.05
N LEU A 22 16.83 -4.56 -19.45
CA LEU A 22 17.43 -5.89 -19.32
C LEU A 22 17.01 -6.75 -20.51
N PRO A 23 17.96 -7.22 -21.36
CA PRO A 23 17.62 -8.11 -22.45
C PRO A 23 16.84 -9.33 -21.94
N GLU A 24 15.73 -9.66 -22.59
CA GLU A 24 15.04 -10.94 -22.41
C GLU A 24 16.03 -12.07 -22.72
N GLY A 25 16.59 -12.69 -21.68
CA GLY A 25 17.59 -13.74 -21.84
C GLY A 25 18.27 -14.16 -20.54
N GLU A 26 17.88 -15.34 -20.05
CA GLU A 26 18.68 -16.26 -19.23
C GLU A 26 19.24 -15.83 -17.87
N LYS A 27 18.91 -14.64 -17.34
CA LYS A 27 19.21 -14.36 -15.93
C LYS A 27 17.97 -14.66 -15.08
N GLN A 28 18.00 -15.79 -14.36
CA GLN A 28 17.06 -16.04 -13.25
C GLN A 28 17.13 -14.94 -12.17
N PHE A 29 18.20 -14.13 -12.18
CA PHE A 29 18.51 -13.17 -11.15
C PHE A 29 19.39 -12.02 -11.66
N ASP A 30 18.97 -10.78 -11.43
CA ASP A 30 19.77 -9.57 -11.71
C ASP A 30 20.27 -8.91 -10.42
N GLN A 31 21.58 -9.07 -10.16
CA GLN A 31 22.28 -8.46 -9.03
C GLN A 31 22.50 -6.97 -9.20
N VAL A 32 22.36 -6.42 -10.42
CA VAL A 32 22.72 -5.03 -10.70
C VAL A 32 21.97 -4.12 -9.75
N PHE A 33 20.66 -4.33 -9.54
CA PHE A 33 19.85 -3.54 -8.61
C PHE A 33 20.19 -3.69 -7.13
N HIS A 34 21.15 -4.54 -6.74
CA HIS A 34 21.63 -4.72 -5.38
C HIS A 34 23.12 -4.37 -5.24
N ASP A 35 23.72 -3.75 -6.26
CA ASP A 35 25.10 -3.28 -6.23
C ASP A 35 25.20 -2.03 -5.35
N GLU A 36 25.67 -2.20 -4.11
CA GLU A 36 25.84 -1.10 -3.16
C GLU A 36 26.89 -0.07 -3.63
N TYR A 37 27.91 -0.48 -4.39
CA TYR A 37 28.91 0.44 -4.91
C TYR A 37 28.25 1.35 -5.96
N ARG A 38 27.57 0.76 -6.93
CA ARG A 38 26.85 1.50 -7.96
C ARG A 38 25.73 2.36 -7.37
N PHE A 39 24.80 1.80 -6.61
CA PHE A 39 23.62 2.53 -6.16
C PHE A 39 23.85 3.35 -4.88
N GLY A 40 24.71 2.91 -3.98
CA GLY A 40 25.05 3.62 -2.74
C GLY A 40 26.12 4.70 -2.92
N LEU A 41 27.19 4.42 -3.68
CA LEU A 41 28.32 5.35 -3.85
C LEU A 41 28.28 6.13 -5.17
N GLU A 42 28.12 5.46 -6.32
CA GLU A 42 28.10 6.15 -7.62
C GLU A 42 26.80 6.94 -7.85
N LYS A 43 25.69 6.49 -7.25
CA LYS A 43 24.35 7.11 -7.34
C LYS A 43 23.98 7.49 -8.79
N PRO A 44 24.13 6.58 -9.78
CA PRO A 44 24.09 6.92 -11.19
C PRO A 44 22.72 7.46 -11.61
N LEU A 45 21.66 7.01 -10.96
CA LEU A 45 20.36 7.64 -10.80
C LEU A 45 19.73 6.82 -9.67
N PRO A 46 19.76 7.31 -8.42
CA PRO A 46 19.04 6.60 -7.39
C PRO A 46 17.58 6.62 -7.82
N VAL A 47 16.82 5.66 -7.35
CA VAL A 47 15.40 5.70 -7.00
C VAL A 47 14.95 7.00 -6.26
N ARG A 48 15.62 8.13 -6.46
CA ARG A 48 15.43 9.47 -5.89
C ARG A 48 15.81 10.50 -6.95
N ARG A 49 15.06 11.60 -7.00
CA ARG A 49 15.15 12.64 -8.04
C ARG A 49 16.53 13.30 -8.12
N PRO A 50 17.05 13.59 -9.34
CA PRO A 50 18.08 14.59 -9.52
C PRO A 50 17.66 15.96 -8.98
N ARG A 51 18.62 16.72 -8.44
CA ARG A 51 18.37 18.12 -8.03
C ARG A 51 17.90 18.93 -9.24
N GLY A 52 16.75 19.57 -9.13
CA GLY A 52 16.13 20.35 -10.21
C GLY A 52 14.96 19.65 -10.92
N ASP A 53 14.79 18.34 -10.72
CA ASP A 53 13.72 17.55 -11.36
C ASP A 53 12.53 17.28 -10.42
N TYR A 54 12.09 18.33 -9.73
CA TYR A 54 11.08 18.25 -8.68
C TYR A 54 9.68 18.09 -9.25
N SER A 55 8.82 17.32 -8.54
CA SER A 55 7.39 17.40 -8.80
C SER A 55 6.93 18.79 -8.46
N THR A 56 6.21 19.43 -9.38
CA THR A 56 5.66 20.75 -9.13
C THR A 56 4.19 20.65 -8.80
N PHE A 57 3.74 21.40 -7.80
CA PHE A 57 2.34 21.46 -7.41
C PHE A 57 1.84 22.90 -7.56
N ARG A 58 0.57 23.02 -7.92
CA ARG A 58 -0.15 24.29 -7.93
C ARG A 58 -1.38 24.15 -7.04
N LYS A 59 -1.74 25.23 -6.35
CA LYS A 59 -2.90 25.26 -5.45
C LYS A 59 -4.22 25.22 -6.22
N ASP A 60 -4.24 25.82 -7.40
CA ASP A 60 -5.36 25.91 -8.32
C ASP A 60 -4.85 25.95 -9.77
N ASP A 61 -5.76 25.95 -10.73
CA ASP A 61 -5.49 25.96 -12.17
C ASP A 61 -4.86 27.28 -12.68
N LYS A 62 -4.87 28.34 -11.87
CA LYS A 62 -4.34 29.67 -12.21
C LYS A 62 -2.95 29.92 -11.63
N SER A 63 -2.56 29.16 -10.62
CA SER A 63 -1.30 29.32 -9.92
C SER A 63 -0.14 28.71 -10.70
N VAL A 64 1.01 29.40 -10.69
CA VAL A 64 2.27 28.84 -11.21
C VAL A 64 2.66 27.64 -10.35
N ALA A 65 2.92 26.50 -10.99
CA ALA A 65 3.36 25.30 -10.31
C ALA A 65 4.75 25.54 -9.70
N LYS A 66 4.93 25.18 -8.42
CA LYS A 66 6.19 25.34 -7.69
C LYS A 66 6.77 23.99 -7.31
N PRO A 67 8.12 23.85 -7.29
CA PRO A 67 8.77 22.65 -6.79
C PRO A 67 8.27 22.25 -5.40
N PHE A 68 7.97 20.97 -5.23
CA PHE A 68 7.75 20.39 -3.92
C PHE A 68 9.09 20.05 -3.27
N GLU A 69 9.40 20.77 -2.20
CA GLU A 69 10.64 20.59 -1.43
C GLU A 69 10.45 19.63 -0.23
N GLY A 70 9.22 19.15 -0.01
CA GLY A 70 8.79 18.50 1.24
C GLY A 70 8.77 16.97 1.25
N GLY A 71 9.44 16.27 0.32
CA GLY A 71 9.40 14.81 0.36
C GLY A 71 10.29 14.06 -0.63
N TRP A 72 10.48 12.79 -0.33
CA TRP A 72 11.29 11.85 -1.09
C TRP A 72 10.35 10.95 -1.90
N THR A 73 10.26 11.18 -3.21
CA THR A 73 9.50 10.30 -4.11
C THR A 73 10.46 9.56 -5.01
N ALA A 74 10.26 8.25 -5.19
CA ALA A 74 11.02 7.52 -6.17
C ALA A 74 10.75 8.02 -7.59
N THR A 75 11.76 7.94 -8.44
CA THR A 75 11.75 8.48 -9.80
C THR A 75 11.76 7.46 -10.89
N ASP A 76 11.74 6.18 -10.55
CA ASP A 76 11.68 5.09 -11.52
C ASP A 76 10.25 4.60 -11.69
N MET A 77 9.99 3.87 -12.77
CA MET A 77 8.68 3.28 -13.05
C MET A 77 8.15 2.51 -11.83
N GLY A 78 6.93 2.82 -11.39
CA GLY A 78 6.32 2.23 -10.20
C GLY A 78 6.49 3.06 -8.93
N GLY A 79 7.23 4.17 -8.99
CA GLY A 79 7.23 5.24 -8.00
C GLY A 79 7.53 4.78 -6.58
N GLY A 80 6.90 5.41 -5.59
CA GLY A 80 7.20 5.20 -4.17
C GLY A 80 7.08 3.73 -3.70
N SER A 81 6.28 2.91 -4.39
CA SER A 81 6.13 1.48 -4.07
C SER A 81 7.40 0.65 -4.33
N LEU A 82 8.39 1.20 -5.05
CA LEU A 82 9.71 0.57 -5.16
C LEU A 82 10.51 0.64 -3.85
N LEU A 83 10.33 1.70 -3.05
CA LEU A 83 11.15 1.98 -1.86
C LEU A 83 10.38 1.99 -0.54
N TRP A 84 9.06 1.93 -0.60
CA TRP A 84 8.25 1.98 0.60
C TRP A 84 8.53 0.82 1.57
N GLY A 85 8.30 1.06 2.85
CA GLY A 85 8.44 0.06 3.92
C GLY A 85 7.39 -1.06 3.90
N CYS A 86 6.51 -1.08 2.89
CA CYS A 86 5.45 -2.08 2.71
C CYS A 86 4.41 -2.10 3.84
N TRP A 87 4.19 -0.99 4.54
CA TRP A 87 3.19 -0.95 5.62
C TRP A 87 1.79 -0.89 5.01
N GLY A 88 0.99 -1.93 5.23
CA GLY A 88 -0.37 -2.09 4.73
C GLY A 88 -1.43 -1.78 5.79
N ILE A 89 -1.32 -0.63 6.46
CA ILE A 89 -2.21 -0.26 7.57
C ILE A 89 -3.53 0.30 7.01
N ARG A 90 -4.68 -0.17 7.53
CA ARG A 90 -5.99 0.39 7.20
C ARG A 90 -6.26 1.71 7.94
N PRO A 91 -7.03 2.65 7.35
CA PRO A 91 -7.61 3.73 8.13
C PRO A 91 -8.55 3.16 9.19
N LEU A 92 -8.74 3.88 10.30
CA LEU A 92 -9.79 3.58 11.26
C LEU A 92 -11.12 4.13 10.73
N PRO A 93 -12.27 3.54 11.12
CA PRO A 93 -13.56 4.06 10.67
C PRO A 93 -13.80 5.52 11.08
N VAL A 94 -13.22 5.96 12.20
CA VAL A 94 -13.28 7.36 12.66
C VAL A 94 -12.52 8.33 11.74
N ASP A 95 -11.49 7.86 11.03
CA ASP A 95 -10.71 8.69 10.10
C ASP A 95 -11.56 9.15 8.90
N LEU A 96 -12.66 8.44 8.61
CA LEU A 96 -13.63 8.82 7.58
C LEU A 96 -14.63 9.89 8.06
N ARG A 97 -14.60 10.25 9.35
CA ARG A 97 -15.60 11.11 10.02
C ARG A 97 -14.97 12.18 10.90
N LEU A 98 -13.77 12.66 10.54
CA LEU A 98 -13.00 13.60 11.35
C LEU A 98 -13.68 14.97 11.52
N GLN A 99 -14.46 15.45 10.54
CA GLN A 99 -15.17 16.72 10.69
C GLN A 99 -16.31 16.59 11.72
N SER A 100 -17.12 15.54 11.59
CA SER A 100 -18.17 15.24 12.58
C SER A 100 -17.57 15.08 13.98
N LEU A 101 -16.45 14.38 14.06
CA LEU A 101 -15.73 14.18 15.31
C LEU A 101 -15.30 15.49 15.98
N PHE A 102 -14.53 16.32 15.28
CA PHE A 102 -14.03 17.55 15.89
C PHE A 102 -15.16 18.52 16.25
N LYS A 103 -16.27 18.47 15.51
CA LYS A 103 -17.48 19.21 15.86
C LYS A 103 -18.08 18.73 17.18
N GLU A 104 -18.20 17.42 17.37
CA GLU A 104 -18.73 16.85 18.61
C GLU A 104 -17.84 17.15 19.82
N LEU A 105 -16.52 17.12 19.63
CA LEU A 105 -15.55 17.51 20.66
C LEU A 105 -15.47 19.02 20.93
N GLY A 106 -16.22 19.86 20.19
CA GLY A 106 -16.14 21.31 20.30
C GLY A 106 -14.78 21.90 19.87
N GLN A 107 -14.06 21.20 18.99
CA GLN A 107 -12.70 21.54 18.55
C GLN A 107 -12.62 22.10 17.12
N SER A 108 -13.76 22.26 16.43
CA SER A 108 -13.80 22.78 15.05
C SER A 108 -13.07 24.12 14.90
N ASP A 109 -13.32 25.07 15.80
CA ASP A 109 -12.71 26.41 15.73
C ASP A 109 -11.19 26.33 15.87
N LYS A 110 -10.70 25.54 16.83
CA LYS A 110 -9.27 25.33 17.08
C LYS A 110 -8.55 24.70 15.88
N ILE A 111 -9.16 23.71 15.23
CA ILE A 111 -8.61 23.08 14.02
C ILE A 111 -8.52 24.09 12.87
N SER A 112 -9.55 24.93 12.71
CA SER A 112 -9.58 26.00 11.72
C SER A 112 -8.53 27.10 11.99
N GLU A 113 -8.38 27.52 13.25
CA GLU A 113 -7.36 28.50 13.68
C GLU A 113 -5.93 28.00 13.39
N TRP A 114 -5.69 26.70 13.49
CA TRP A 114 -4.41 26.07 13.11
C TRP A 114 -4.21 25.93 11.60
N GLY A 115 -5.19 26.34 10.78
CA GLY A 115 -5.14 26.30 9.33
C GLY A 115 -5.41 24.93 8.72
N TYR A 116 -5.96 23.98 9.49
CA TYR A 116 -6.32 22.67 8.97
C TYR A 116 -7.72 22.69 8.34
N SER A 117 -7.85 22.03 7.19
CA SER A 117 -9.13 21.74 6.56
C SER A 117 -9.46 20.27 6.78
N VAL A 118 -10.49 20.01 7.59
CA VAL A 118 -10.95 18.65 7.90
C VAL A 118 -12.35 18.44 7.34
N ALA A 119 -12.56 17.29 6.67
CA ALA A 119 -13.81 16.91 6.05
C ALA A 119 -14.19 15.48 6.44
N ASP A 120 -15.49 15.16 6.36
CA ASP A 120 -15.96 13.79 6.36
C ASP A 120 -15.90 13.23 4.94
N TRP A 121 -15.45 11.98 4.81
CA TRP A 121 -15.41 11.30 3.53
C TRP A 121 -16.84 10.88 3.12
N PRO A 122 -17.24 11.03 1.85
CA PRO A 122 -18.59 10.69 1.38
C PRO A 122 -18.80 9.17 1.20
N ILE A 123 -18.11 8.35 2.00
CA ILE A 123 -18.18 6.89 2.03
C ILE A 123 -18.16 6.42 3.49
N SER A 124 -18.82 5.31 3.79
CA SER A 124 -18.71 4.64 5.09
C SER A 124 -17.57 3.61 5.09
N TYR A 125 -17.12 3.22 6.28
CA TYR A 125 -16.12 2.17 6.40
C TYR A 125 -16.65 0.82 5.92
N ASN A 126 -17.92 0.50 6.14
CA ASN A 126 -18.54 -0.74 5.67
C ASN A 126 -18.56 -0.82 4.13
N GLU A 127 -18.79 0.30 3.44
CA GLU A 127 -18.69 0.37 1.98
C GLU A 127 -17.24 0.21 1.48
N LEU A 128 -16.28 0.71 2.25
CA LEU A 128 -14.85 0.68 1.91
C LEU A 128 -14.20 -0.69 2.21
N GLU A 129 -14.65 -1.39 3.24
CA GLU A 129 -14.02 -2.61 3.76
C GLU A 129 -13.86 -3.73 2.72
N PRO A 130 -14.87 -4.08 1.89
CA PRO A 130 -14.68 -5.09 0.85
C PRO A 130 -13.59 -4.73 -0.16
N VAL A 131 -13.46 -3.44 -0.49
CA VAL A 131 -12.43 -2.95 -1.42
C VAL A 131 -11.06 -2.99 -0.75
N LEU A 132 -10.96 -2.69 0.56
CA LEU A 132 -9.72 -2.84 1.31
C LEU A 132 -9.27 -4.31 1.40
N ASN A 133 -10.20 -5.25 1.58
CA ASN A 133 -9.89 -6.68 1.55
C ASN A 133 -9.26 -7.08 0.21
N ILE A 134 -9.79 -6.57 -0.91
CA ILE A 134 -9.22 -6.80 -2.24
C ILE A 134 -7.87 -6.12 -2.40
N ALA A 135 -7.72 -4.87 -1.94
CA ALA A 135 -6.45 -4.17 -1.98
C ALA A 135 -5.37 -4.96 -1.22
N GLU A 136 -5.69 -5.49 -0.04
CA GLU A 136 -4.77 -6.34 0.72
C GLU A 136 -4.41 -7.63 -0.03
N ALA A 137 -5.36 -8.26 -0.73
CA ALA A 137 -5.08 -9.42 -1.59
C ALA A 137 -4.12 -9.05 -2.74
N ILE A 138 -4.34 -7.93 -3.42
CA ILE A 138 -3.43 -7.46 -4.47
C ILE A 138 -2.03 -7.18 -3.90
N LEU A 139 -1.98 -6.55 -2.74
CA LEU A 139 -0.74 -6.15 -2.06
C LEU A 139 -0.05 -7.31 -1.32
N SER A 140 -0.67 -8.50 -1.22
CA SER A 140 -0.26 -9.59 -0.32
C SER A 140 -0.01 -9.14 1.11
N VAL A 141 -0.97 -8.44 1.73
CA VAL A 141 -0.80 -7.96 3.10
C VAL A 141 -0.92 -9.11 4.09
N GLY A 142 0.08 -9.24 4.95
CA GLY A 142 0.07 -10.16 6.09
C GLY A 142 -0.06 -9.41 7.41
N GLY A 143 -0.92 -9.90 8.32
CA GLY A 143 -1.14 -9.25 9.61
C GLY A 143 -2.08 -10.04 10.53
N ASP A 144 -2.45 -9.44 11.66
CA ASP A 144 -3.46 -9.95 12.60
C ASP A 144 -4.44 -8.85 13.02
N HIS A 145 -5.63 -8.84 12.41
CA HIS A 145 -6.68 -7.88 12.77
C HIS A 145 -7.15 -8.03 14.21
N GLN A 146 -7.15 -9.24 14.79
CA GLN A 146 -7.61 -9.43 16.17
C GLN A 146 -6.64 -8.79 17.15
N GLY A 147 -5.34 -9.06 16.99
CA GLY A 147 -4.27 -8.40 17.73
C GLY A 147 -4.35 -6.89 17.57
N ILE A 148 -4.40 -6.38 16.34
CA ILE A 148 -4.41 -4.93 16.05
C ILE A 148 -5.63 -4.26 16.70
N ASN A 149 -6.81 -4.86 16.57
CA ASN A 149 -8.02 -4.34 17.19
C ASN A 149 -7.93 -4.33 18.73
N LYS A 150 -7.28 -5.34 19.32
CA LYS A 150 -6.99 -5.35 20.76
C LYS A 150 -6.06 -4.19 21.15
N SER A 151 -4.95 -4.00 20.42
CA SER A 151 -4.02 -2.89 20.63
C SER A 151 -4.70 -1.52 20.58
N ILE A 152 -5.56 -1.32 19.56
CA ILE A 152 -6.34 -0.09 19.39
C ILE A 152 -7.28 0.11 20.57
N LYS A 153 -8.14 -0.88 20.87
CA LYS A 153 -9.17 -0.79 21.92
C LYS A 153 -8.58 -0.54 23.31
N GLU A 154 -7.40 -1.07 23.59
CA GLU A 154 -6.75 -0.94 24.88
C GLU A 154 -5.86 0.30 25.03
N SER A 155 -5.61 1.03 23.94
CA SER A 155 -4.78 2.23 23.95
C SER A 155 -5.38 3.38 24.78
N PRO A 156 -4.54 4.23 25.42
CA PRO A 156 -5.04 5.36 26.21
C PRO A 156 -5.89 6.34 25.41
N TRP A 157 -5.46 6.66 24.18
CA TRP A 157 -6.17 7.61 23.32
C TRP A 157 -7.56 7.07 22.98
N PHE A 158 -7.69 5.79 22.63
CA PHE A 158 -8.98 5.20 22.26
C PHE A 158 -9.94 5.17 23.45
N LYS A 159 -9.44 4.84 24.65
CA LYS A 159 -10.23 4.83 25.88
C LYS A 159 -10.72 6.23 26.25
N ALA A 160 -9.83 7.21 26.25
CA ALA A 160 -10.16 8.61 26.56
C ALA A 160 -11.19 9.16 25.56
N PHE A 161 -10.89 9.01 24.28
CA PHE A 161 -11.74 9.45 23.19
C PHE A 161 -13.15 8.88 23.30
N SER A 162 -13.25 7.60 23.58
CA SER A 162 -14.56 6.97 23.63
C SER A 162 -15.37 7.26 24.89
N ALA A 163 -14.79 7.89 25.90
CA ALA A 163 -15.56 8.40 27.03
C ALA A 163 -16.25 9.73 26.68
N GLU A 164 -15.72 10.46 25.68
CA GLU A 164 -16.09 11.85 25.37
C GLU A 164 -17.02 11.98 24.16
N THR A 165 -17.17 10.94 23.34
CA THR A 165 -18.02 10.98 22.14
C THR A 165 -19.03 9.84 22.07
N SER A 166 -20.21 10.16 21.56
CA SER A 166 -21.24 9.23 21.10
C SER A 166 -20.85 8.45 19.83
N MET A 167 -19.80 8.86 19.11
CA MET A 167 -19.27 8.17 17.94
C MET A 167 -18.70 6.78 18.24
N ASN A 168 -18.69 6.33 19.49
CA ASN A 168 -18.28 4.99 19.94
C ASN A 168 -18.81 3.79 19.14
N THR A 169 -19.82 3.97 18.30
CA THR A 169 -20.31 2.93 17.38
C THR A 169 -19.22 2.43 16.43
N TRP A 170 -18.23 3.25 16.07
CA TRP A 170 -17.13 2.83 15.18
C TRP A 170 -16.25 1.72 15.77
N ARG A 171 -16.31 1.50 17.09
CA ARG A 171 -15.61 0.39 17.76
C ARG A 171 -16.10 -0.98 17.31
N ASN A 172 -17.37 -1.05 16.89
CA ASN A 172 -18.01 -2.27 16.40
C ASN A 172 -17.80 -2.46 14.89
N THR A 173 -17.25 -1.46 14.20
CA THR A 173 -16.95 -1.49 12.76
C THR A 173 -15.46 -1.67 12.50
N LEU A 174 -14.68 -2.07 13.51
CA LEU A 174 -13.28 -2.44 13.30
C LEU A 174 -13.20 -3.73 12.47
N PRO A 175 -12.22 -3.82 11.54
CA PRO A 175 -12.16 -4.90 10.57
C PRO A 175 -11.99 -6.26 11.23
N SER A 176 -12.69 -7.26 10.70
CA SER A 176 -12.65 -8.64 11.21
C SER A 176 -12.34 -9.67 10.13
N THR A 177 -12.40 -9.29 8.84
CA THR A 177 -11.98 -10.15 7.74
C THR A 177 -10.51 -10.51 7.90
N PRO A 178 -10.11 -11.79 7.87
CA PRO A 178 -8.71 -12.17 7.97
C PRO A 178 -7.87 -11.59 6.83
N PHE A 179 -6.64 -11.18 7.16
CA PHE A 179 -5.64 -10.83 6.15
C PHE A 179 -5.39 -11.99 5.17
N PRO A 180 -4.93 -11.70 3.93
CA PRO A 180 -4.50 -12.72 2.98
C PRO A 180 -3.43 -13.69 3.52
N SER A 181 -2.55 -13.20 4.40
CA SER A 181 -1.56 -14.04 5.09
C SER A 181 -1.41 -13.67 6.56
N LYS A 182 -0.75 -14.54 7.33
CA LYS A 182 -0.38 -14.25 8.72
C LYS A 182 0.65 -13.13 8.81
N GLU A 183 0.85 -12.62 10.03
CA GLU A 183 1.87 -11.63 10.36
C GLU A 183 3.27 -12.02 9.84
N TYR A 184 4.01 -11.02 9.40
CA TYR A 184 5.39 -11.20 8.98
C TYR A 184 6.27 -11.63 10.17
N PRO A 185 7.29 -12.49 9.97
CA PRO A 185 8.16 -12.93 11.06
C PRO A 185 8.76 -11.77 11.85
N GLN A 186 8.61 -11.83 13.16
CA GLN A 186 9.19 -10.84 14.07
C GLN A 186 10.72 -10.94 14.08
N ARG A 187 11.40 -9.79 13.91
CA ARG A 187 12.86 -9.72 14.04
C ARG A 187 13.30 -9.74 15.51
N PRO A 188 14.55 -10.14 15.82
CA PRO A 188 15.06 -10.16 17.20
C PRO A 188 14.85 -8.85 17.97
N ILE A 189 15.08 -7.69 17.33
CA ILE A 189 14.84 -6.37 17.93
C ILE A 189 13.36 -6.15 18.30
N GLY A 190 12.45 -6.60 17.44
CA GLY A 190 11.01 -6.55 17.71
C GLY A 190 10.63 -7.38 18.92
N SER A 191 11.29 -8.54 19.13
CA SER A 191 11.02 -9.38 20.31
C SER A 191 11.36 -8.69 21.64
N PHE A 192 12.45 -7.90 21.70
CA PHE A 192 12.80 -7.12 22.89
C PHE A 192 11.78 -6.01 23.16
N PHE A 193 11.36 -5.30 22.10
CA PHE A 193 10.32 -4.29 22.19
C PHE A 193 9.00 -4.91 22.70
N PHE A 194 8.58 -6.04 22.13
CA PHE A 194 7.34 -6.70 22.53
C PHE A 194 7.38 -7.14 24.00
N LYS A 195 8.49 -7.71 24.46
CA LYS A 195 8.68 -8.07 25.87
C LYS A 195 8.55 -6.85 26.79
N ALA A 196 9.21 -5.74 26.44
CA ALA A 196 9.16 -4.52 27.24
C ALA A 196 7.75 -3.90 27.30
N MET A 197 7.06 -3.82 26.15
CA MET A 197 5.70 -3.29 26.08
C MET A 197 4.69 -4.17 26.82
N ASN A 198 4.79 -5.50 26.67
CA ASN A 198 3.96 -6.45 27.42
C ASN A 198 4.18 -6.33 28.94
N ALA A 199 5.42 -6.11 29.39
CA ALA A 199 5.74 -5.97 30.82
C ALA A 199 5.10 -4.75 31.48
N ILE A 200 4.75 -3.72 30.70
CA ILE A 200 4.02 -2.52 31.18
C ILE A 200 2.51 -2.58 30.85
N GLY A 201 1.99 -3.74 30.44
CA GLY A 201 0.57 -3.95 30.17
C GLY A 201 0.09 -3.40 28.82
N MET A 202 0.99 -3.10 27.89
CA MET A 202 0.62 -2.75 26.51
C MET A 202 0.48 -4.02 25.64
N ASN A 203 -0.24 -3.90 24.52
CA ASN A 203 -0.43 -4.99 23.56
C ASN A 203 0.24 -4.61 22.23
N PRO A 204 1.56 -4.82 22.07
CA PRO A 204 2.24 -4.59 20.79
C PRO A 204 1.79 -5.62 19.75
N THR A 205 1.70 -5.19 18.50
CA THR A 205 1.31 -6.03 17.35
C THR A 205 2.24 -5.81 16.18
N MET A 206 2.36 -6.80 15.29
CA MET A 206 3.16 -6.62 14.08
C MET A 206 2.43 -5.66 13.14
N ILE A 207 3.20 -4.75 12.54
CA ILE A 207 2.66 -3.88 11.49
C ILE A 207 2.28 -4.75 10.29
N PRO A 208 1.04 -4.66 9.76
CA PRO A 208 0.66 -5.37 8.55
C PRO A 208 1.61 -5.03 7.40
N SER A 209 2.05 -6.04 6.66
CA SER A 209 3.08 -5.87 5.65
C SER A 209 2.67 -6.40 4.27
N ALA A 210 2.78 -5.57 3.23
CA ALA A 210 2.54 -5.87 1.82
C ALA A 210 3.69 -6.69 1.19
N MET A 211 3.94 -7.88 1.74
CA MET A 211 4.99 -8.79 1.31
C MET A 211 4.49 -10.23 1.45
N VAL A 212 4.79 -11.08 0.46
CA VAL A 212 4.53 -12.51 0.58
C VAL A 212 5.29 -13.07 1.78
N ASN A 213 4.55 -13.66 2.71
CA ASN A 213 5.10 -14.22 3.93
C ASN A 213 6.15 -15.31 3.59
N PRO A 214 7.32 -15.37 4.28
CA PRO A 214 8.34 -16.39 4.03
C PRO A 214 7.85 -17.84 4.14
N ASP A 215 6.77 -18.07 4.88
CA ASP A 215 6.18 -19.41 5.06
C ASP A 215 5.19 -19.80 3.93
N ILE A 216 4.96 -18.91 2.96
CA ILE A 216 4.13 -19.18 1.78
C ILE A 216 5.02 -19.56 0.62
N LYS A 217 4.80 -20.74 0.02
CA LYS A 217 5.61 -21.20 -1.12
C LYS A 217 5.46 -20.30 -2.34
N GLU A 218 4.22 -20.05 -2.76
CA GLU A 218 3.86 -19.19 -3.89
C GLU A 218 2.54 -18.47 -3.55
N TYR A 219 2.47 -17.18 -3.89
CA TYR A 219 1.28 -16.36 -3.67
C TYR A 219 0.60 -16.05 -5.00
N CYS A 220 -0.57 -16.65 -5.23
CA CYS A 220 -1.43 -16.35 -6.37
C CYS A 220 -2.40 -15.21 -6.02
N THR A 221 -2.22 -14.05 -6.64
CA THR A 221 -3.08 -12.87 -6.39
C THR A 221 -4.51 -13.12 -6.85
N GLN A 222 -4.70 -13.81 -7.98
CA GLN A 222 -6.02 -14.19 -8.50
C GLN A 222 -6.82 -15.01 -7.48
N ASP A 223 -6.21 -16.02 -6.85
CA ASP A 223 -6.87 -16.87 -5.87
C ASP A 223 -7.30 -16.09 -4.62
N MET A 224 -6.46 -15.13 -4.19
CA MET A 224 -6.79 -14.29 -3.05
C MET A 224 -7.89 -13.28 -3.38
N ILE A 225 -7.90 -12.71 -4.60
CA ILE A 225 -9.01 -11.89 -5.08
C ILE A 225 -10.31 -12.69 -5.08
N ASP A 226 -10.31 -13.90 -5.63
CA ASP A 226 -11.48 -14.79 -5.64
C ASP A 226 -12.02 -15.04 -4.22
N LYS A 227 -11.12 -15.34 -3.28
CA LYS A 227 -11.46 -15.49 -1.86
C LYS A 227 -12.10 -14.24 -1.27
N MET A 228 -11.58 -13.05 -1.58
CA MET A 228 -12.13 -11.79 -1.06
C MET A 228 -13.47 -11.42 -1.71
N ILE A 229 -13.66 -11.70 -3.01
CA ILE A 229 -14.94 -11.50 -3.70
C ILE A 229 -16.01 -12.45 -3.14
N LYS A 230 -15.67 -13.71 -2.84
CA LYS A 230 -16.59 -14.65 -2.19
C LYS A 230 -16.99 -14.21 -0.78
N ASN A 231 -16.15 -13.42 -0.12
CA ASN A 231 -16.38 -12.85 1.21
C ASN A 231 -16.83 -11.36 1.16
N TRP A 232 -17.36 -10.89 0.03
CA TRP A 232 -17.80 -9.48 -0.12
C TRP A 232 -18.88 -9.06 0.89
N GLY A 233 -19.69 -10.03 1.34
CA GLY A 233 -20.83 -9.80 2.22
C GLY A 233 -22.01 -9.15 1.51
N ASP A 234 -22.88 -8.51 2.28
CA ASP A 234 -24.14 -7.92 1.79
C ASP A 234 -23.98 -6.48 1.24
N ASN A 235 -22.75 -5.96 1.23
CA ASN A 235 -22.47 -4.63 0.70
C ASN A 235 -22.73 -4.58 -0.81
N PRO A 236 -23.18 -3.42 -1.36
CA PRO A 236 -23.27 -3.23 -2.79
C PRO A 236 -21.96 -3.59 -3.48
N LYS A 237 -22.02 -4.51 -4.43
CA LYS A 237 -20.86 -4.98 -5.18
C LYS A 237 -20.85 -4.33 -6.57
N PRO A 238 -19.88 -3.45 -6.88
CA PRO A 238 -19.75 -2.88 -8.21
C PRO A 238 -19.67 -3.96 -9.30
N GLU A 239 -20.25 -3.68 -10.47
CA GLU A 239 -20.38 -4.63 -11.58
C GLU A 239 -19.04 -5.29 -11.98
N PHE A 240 -17.95 -4.51 -11.96
CA PHE A 240 -16.59 -4.99 -12.23
C PHE A 240 -16.22 -6.26 -11.42
N TRP A 241 -16.67 -6.37 -10.17
CA TRP A 241 -16.36 -7.49 -9.27
C TRP A 241 -17.29 -8.70 -9.45
N ASN A 242 -18.16 -8.69 -10.46
CA ASN A 242 -18.95 -9.86 -10.88
C ASN A 242 -18.22 -10.71 -11.93
N GLN A 243 -17.11 -10.23 -12.46
CA GLN A 243 -16.28 -10.95 -13.42
C GLN A 243 -15.62 -12.18 -12.77
N SER A 244 -15.22 -13.13 -13.62
CA SER A 244 -14.43 -14.26 -13.14
C SER A 244 -13.03 -13.81 -12.70
N PRO A 245 -12.39 -14.47 -11.71
CA PRO A 245 -11.08 -14.06 -11.20
C PRO A 245 -10.01 -13.90 -12.30
N LYS A 246 -10.00 -14.79 -13.30
CA LYS A 246 -9.08 -14.75 -14.46
C LYS A 246 -9.25 -13.51 -15.35
N GLU A 247 -10.44 -12.89 -15.35
CA GLU A 247 -10.69 -11.65 -16.07
C GLU A 247 -10.20 -10.43 -15.28
N ILE A 248 -10.00 -10.58 -13.97
CA ILE A 248 -9.56 -9.51 -13.07
C ILE A 248 -8.03 -9.49 -12.95
N TRP A 249 -7.40 -10.65 -12.78
CA TRP A 249 -5.96 -10.80 -12.54
C TRP A 249 -5.44 -12.10 -13.17
N SER A 250 -4.18 -12.11 -13.62
CA SER A 250 -3.55 -13.31 -14.18
C SER A 250 -3.26 -14.40 -13.12
N ASP A 251 -2.91 -15.60 -13.57
CA ASP A 251 -2.45 -16.70 -12.71
C ASP A 251 -0.97 -16.58 -12.31
N THR A 252 -0.33 -15.43 -12.57
CA THR A 252 1.05 -15.16 -12.16
C THR A 252 1.16 -15.19 -10.65
N VAL A 253 2.20 -15.89 -10.16
CA VAL A 253 2.49 -16.01 -8.73
C VAL A 253 3.68 -15.16 -8.33
N ARG A 254 3.71 -14.78 -7.05
CA ARG A 254 4.87 -14.16 -6.38
C ARG A 254 5.56 -15.17 -5.46
N ASP A 255 6.88 -15.07 -5.38
CA ASP A 255 7.70 -15.92 -4.52
C ASP A 255 7.58 -15.53 -3.05
N ALA A 256 8.00 -16.43 -2.16
CA ALA A 256 8.19 -16.15 -0.74
C ALA A 256 9.24 -15.06 -0.52
N CYS A 257 9.06 -14.21 0.51
CA CYS A 257 10.13 -13.30 0.89
C CYS A 257 11.34 -14.08 1.45
N ASN A 258 12.52 -13.83 0.87
CA ASN A 258 13.79 -14.41 1.33
C ASN A 258 14.44 -13.66 2.49
N ILE A 259 13.81 -12.59 3.00
CA ILE A 259 14.29 -11.78 4.13
C ILE A 259 15.70 -11.17 3.87
N CYS A 260 16.00 -10.81 2.62
CA CYS A 260 17.29 -10.24 2.24
C CYS A 260 17.62 -8.88 2.90
N GLY A 261 16.60 -8.13 3.35
CA GLY A 261 16.78 -6.85 4.04
C GLY A 261 16.86 -5.62 3.13
N PHE A 262 16.73 -5.78 1.82
CA PHE A 262 16.90 -4.71 0.83
C PHE A 262 15.66 -3.87 0.52
N CYS A 263 14.59 -4.00 1.30
CA CYS A 263 13.25 -3.50 0.95
C CYS A 263 13.15 -1.97 0.71
N GLY A 264 14.00 -1.16 1.35
CA GLY A 264 13.85 0.30 1.39
C GLY A 264 14.78 1.10 0.47
N GLU A 265 15.86 0.48 -0.02
CA GLU A 265 16.87 1.16 -0.86
C GLU A 265 16.98 0.55 -2.24
N TYR A 266 16.57 -0.72 -2.39
CA TYR A 266 16.70 -1.48 -3.63
C TYR A 266 15.36 -2.05 -4.09
N VAL A 267 15.30 -2.36 -5.38
CA VAL A 267 14.22 -3.16 -5.96
C VAL A 267 14.24 -4.54 -5.31
N CYS A 268 13.08 -5.15 -5.10
CA CYS A 268 13.02 -6.43 -4.41
C CYS A 268 13.70 -7.55 -5.22
N TRP A 269 14.25 -8.53 -4.51
CA TRP A 269 14.96 -9.66 -5.09
C TRP A 269 14.04 -10.59 -5.89
N GLY A 270 14.52 -11.04 -7.05
CA GLY A 270 13.89 -12.07 -7.88
C GLY A 270 12.99 -11.55 -9.00
N SER A 271 12.66 -12.43 -9.95
CA SER A 271 11.76 -12.13 -11.08
C SER A 271 10.29 -12.11 -10.68
N ARG A 272 9.90 -12.90 -9.66
CA ARG A 272 8.54 -12.94 -9.08
C ARG A 272 8.53 -12.31 -7.69
N GLN A 273 8.80 -11.00 -7.64
CA GLN A 273 9.13 -10.29 -6.40
C GLN A 273 8.09 -10.50 -5.26
N PRO A 274 8.54 -10.83 -4.03
CA PRO A 274 7.65 -11.04 -2.88
C PRO A 274 7.05 -9.74 -2.35
N LYS A 275 7.79 -8.64 -2.46
CA LYS A 275 7.33 -7.29 -2.10
C LYS A 275 6.35 -6.80 -3.15
N TYR A 276 5.20 -6.26 -2.73
CA TYR A 276 4.39 -5.51 -3.68
C TYR A 276 5.12 -4.23 -4.10
N GLY A 277 5.41 -4.14 -5.40
CA GLY A 277 5.81 -2.92 -6.08
C GLY A 277 4.98 -2.78 -7.35
N THR A 278 4.54 -1.57 -7.66
CA THR A 278 3.68 -1.29 -8.82
C THR A 278 4.32 -1.77 -10.13
N LEU A 279 5.65 -1.62 -10.26
CA LEU A 279 6.44 -2.16 -11.37
C LEU A 279 6.29 -3.68 -11.53
N SER A 280 6.51 -4.43 -10.46
CA SER A 280 6.58 -5.90 -10.48
C SER A 280 5.22 -6.60 -10.35
N THR A 281 4.15 -5.84 -10.14
CA THR A 281 2.79 -6.39 -9.94
C THR A 281 1.80 -5.76 -10.92
N THR A 282 1.22 -4.61 -10.60
CA THR A 282 0.14 -4.01 -11.39
C THR A 282 0.57 -3.62 -12.81
N LEU A 283 1.77 -3.07 -12.99
CA LEU A 283 2.31 -2.78 -14.33
C LEU A 283 2.73 -4.07 -15.06
N HIS A 284 3.22 -5.07 -14.32
CA HIS A 284 3.47 -6.39 -14.90
C HIS A 284 2.18 -7.01 -15.47
N GLU A 285 1.06 -6.94 -14.75
CA GLU A 285 -0.24 -7.36 -15.28
C GLU A 285 -0.66 -6.57 -16.52
N LEU A 286 -0.39 -5.25 -16.52
CA LEU A 286 -0.75 -4.39 -17.64
C LEU A 286 0.09 -4.70 -18.90
N ARG A 287 1.34 -5.13 -18.73
CA ARG A 287 2.22 -5.57 -19.84
C ARG A 287 1.67 -6.80 -20.58
N ASN A 288 0.77 -7.57 -19.97
CA ASN A 288 0.07 -8.69 -20.60
C ASN A 288 -1.18 -8.27 -21.38
N LEU A 289 -1.51 -6.97 -21.42
CA LEU A 289 -2.71 -6.40 -22.05
C LEU A 289 -2.35 -5.36 -23.12
N ARG A 290 -1.28 -5.61 -23.89
CA ARG A 290 -0.73 -4.61 -24.86
C ARG A 290 -1.71 -4.23 -25.96
N GLU A 291 -2.72 -5.04 -26.20
CA GLU A 291 -3.80 -4.77 -27.16
C GLU A 291 -4.76 -3.65 -26.71
N VAL A 292 -4.86 -3.38 -25.40
CA VAL A 292 -5.74 -2.36 -24.82
C VAL A 292 -5.02 -1.40 -23.87
N ALA A 293 -3.74 -1.62 -23.59
CA ALA A 293 -2.96 -0.80 -22.69
C ALA A 293 -1.56 -0.48 -23.22
N GLU A 294 -1.14 0.77 -23.03
CA GLU A 294 0.20 1.26 -23.35
C GLU A 294 0.84 1.84 -22.08
N ILE A 295 2.10 1.51 -21.84
CA ILE A 295 2.92 2.12 -20.79
C ILE A 295 3.98 2.97 -21.46
N ARG A 296 4.02 4.27 -21.14
CA ARG A 296 5.05 5.20 -21.61
C ARG A 296 5.92 5.63 -20.43
N PRO A 297 7.12 5.04 -20.26
CA PRO A 297 8.11 5.55 -19.32
C PRO A 297 8.60 6.95 -19.75
N ASP A 298 9.38 7.58 -18.88
CA ASP A 298 10.04 8.87 -19.13
C ASP A 298 9.08 9.99 -19.58
N SER A 299 7.82 9.89 -19.19
CA SER A 299 6.73 10.76 -19.62
C SER A 299 6.37 11.75 -18.50
N LYS A 300 6.83 13.00 -18.63
CA LYS A 300 6.50 14.10 -17.72
C LYS A 300 5.34 14.92 -18.27
N VAL A 301 4.25 15.01 -17.51
CA VAL A 301 3.00 15.70 -17.85
C VAL A 301 2.87 16.98 -17.05
#